data_AF-A0A7S1ZWV3-F1
#
_entry.id   AF-A0A7S1ZWV3-F1
#
_cell.length_a   1.000
_cell.length_b   1.000
_cell.length_c   1.000
_cell.angle_alpha   90.00
_cell.angle_beta   90.00
_cell.angle_gamma   90.00
#
_symmetry.space_group_name_H-M   'P 1'
#
loop_
_entity.id
_entity.type
_entity.pdbx_description
1 polymer ?
#
loop_
_entity_poly.entity_id
_entity_poly.type
_entity_poly.pdbx_seq_one_letter_code
_entity_poly.pdbx_strand_id
1 'polypeptide(L)'
;MSFRKRRDSAFLGLLDVNAFQRRESYVLERRDSAVAQRRDSAASVRRSSSVLLRRDSRVLNFLELSLVTSRDNKLFQLLDIDPYSDKKACEKFDDEAVVALLKRKPRLAAAKYQFRYGSKTRCVFPLQHALHHGASIHIVEALYEAFPIALAEINVTTVFHCLCTKTSAEVGVFVINSLPDFAFDAWVKDSDDDTPLHFAFHHNAPVEVLSKLLEFWPEDVWAQNTHGVTPLHMALATWDVSLENVSLLLEQYPDAAKEKDSCAYTPLH
;
A
#
# COMPACT_ATOMS: atom_id res chain seq x y z
N MET A 1 -5.85 -18.29 -57.96
CA MET A 1 -4.73 -18.55 -57.01
C MET A 1 -4.98 -17.68 -55.79
N SER A 2 -5.60 -18.17 -54.70
CA SER A 2 -5.00 -18.97 -53.60
C SER A 2 -3.72 -18.31 -53.09
N PHE A 3 -3.58 -17.87 -51.83
CA PHE A 3 -3.69 -18.69 -50.62
C PHE A 3 -4.16 -17.94 -49.37
N ARG A 4 -4.79 -18.74 -48.49
CA ARG A 4 -5.28 -18.52 -47.13
C ARG A 4 -4.15 -18.60 -46.07
N LYS A 5 -4.52 -18.16 -44.84
CA LYS A 5 -4.11 -18.68 -43.49
C LYS A 5 -2.76 -18.14 -42.96
N ARG A 6 -2.58 -17.72 -41.69
CA ARG A 6 -3.25 -18.03 -40.40
C ARG A 6 -3.31 -16.80 -39.49
N ARG A 7 -4.48 -16.59 -38.86
CA ARG A 7 -4.62 -15.96 -37.55
C ARG A 7 -4.30 -17.04 -36.53
N ASP A 8 -3.26 -16.84 -35.72
CA ASP A 8 -3.10 -17.59 -34.48
C ASP A 8 -3.67 -16.73 -33.35
N SER A 9 -4.95 -17.02 -33.09
CA SER A 9 -5.74 -16.60 -31.95
C SER A 9 -5.39 -17.50 -30.77
N ALA A 10 -4.62 -17.00 -29.80
CA ALA A 10 -4.52 -17.59 -28.46
C ALA A 10 -3.82 -16.65 -27.46
N PHE A 11 -4.43 -15.51 -27.09
CA PHE A 11 -4.14 -14.85 -25.80
C PHE A 11 -5.21 -13.81 -25.39
N LEU A 12 -6.46 -14.00 -25.83
CA LEU A 12 -7.62 -13.20 -25.40
C LEU A 12 -8.70 -14.11 -24.84
N GLY A 13 -8.40 -14.74 -23.71
CA GLY A 13 -9.34 -15.53 -22.94
C GLY A 13 -9.49 -14.94 -21.54
N LEU A 14 -10.67 -14.36 -21.28
CA LEU A 14 -11.25 -14.06 -19.96
C LEU A 14 -10.81 -12.75 -19.28
N LEU A 15 -11.13 -11.61 -19.89
CA LEU A 15 -11.66 -10.49 -19.11
C LEU A 15 -13.18 -10.59 -19.17
N ASP A 16 -13.79 -10.98 -18.06
CA ASP A 16 -15.25 -11.07 -17.91
C ASP A 16 -15.84 -9.66 -17.98
N VAL A 17 -16.33 -9.28 -19.17
CA VAL A 17 -16.95 -7.99 -19.47
C VAL A 17 -18.16 -7.71 -18.55
N ASN A 18 -18.75 -8.74 -17.92
CA ASN A 18 -19.83 -8.58 -16.96
C ASN A 18 -19.36 -8.11 -15.55
N ALA A 19 -18.07 -8.26 -15.22
CA ALA A 19 -17.52 -7.75 -13.96
C ALA A 19 -17.27 -6.23 -14.02
N PHE A 20 -16.92 -5.70 -15.20
CA PHE A 20 -16.72 -4.28 -15.44
C PHE A 20 -18.03 -3.48 -15.34
N GLN A 21 -19.10 -3.97 -15.98
CA GLN A 21 -20.40 -3.29 -15.97
C GLN A 21 -21.11 -3.29 -14.60
N ARG A 22 -20.94 -4.34 -13.79
CA ARG A 22 -21.49 -4.36 -12.41
C ARG A 22 -20.74 -3.45 -11.43
N ARG A 23 -19.44 -3.20 -11.69
CA ARG A 23 -18.60 -2.31 -10.87
C ARG A 23 -18.86 -0.84 -11.19
N GLU A 24 -19.11 -0.49 -12.45
CA GLU A 24 -19.44 0.87 -12.88
C GLU A 24 -20.72 1.40 -12.22
N SER A 25 -21.76 0.55 -12.12
CA SER A 25 -23.01 0.86 -11.42
C SER A 25 -22.83 1.11 -9.92
N TYR A 26 -21.83 0.48 -9.29
CA TYR A 26 -21.58 0.60 -7.85
C TYR A 26 -20.75 1.85 -7.50
N VAL A 27 -19.85 2.26 -8.40
CA VAL A 27 -19.00 3.46 -8.25
C VAL A 27 -19.81 4.75 -8.42
N LEU A 28 -20.76 4.78 -9.36
CA LEU A 28 -21.62 5.95 -9.59
C LEU A 28 -22.58 6.21 -8.42
N GLU A 29 -23.19 5.16 -7.86
CA GLU A 29 -24.13 5.28 -6.72
C GLU A 29 -23.46 5.80 -5.44
N ARG A 30 -22.16 5.50 -5.26
CA ARG A 30 -21.36 5.99 -4.12
C ARG A 30 -20.86 7.44 -4.30
N ARG A 31 -20.66 7.91 -5.54
CA ARG A 31 -20.27 9.31 -5.85
C ARG A 31 -21.33 10.31 -5.40
N ASP A 32 -22.61 10.02 -5.61
CA ASP A 32 -23.70 10.93 -5.23
C ASP A 32 -23.87 11.04 -3.71
N SER A 33 -23.59 9.95 -2.98
CA SER A 33 -23.65 9.92 -1.52
C SER A 33 -22.46 10.63 -0.84
N ALA A 34 -21.26 10.56 -1.43
CA ALA A 34 -20.05 11.17 -0.89
C ALA A 34 -20.01 12.70 -1.06
N VAL A 35 -20.59 13.23 -2.15
CA VAL A 35 -20.68 14.69 -2.37
C VAL A 35 -21.66 15.34 -1.38
N ALA A 36 -22.72 14.64 -0.98
CA ALA A 36 -23.71 15.14 -0.01
C ALA A 36 -23.17 15.25 1.43
N GLN A 37 -22.20 14.43 1.83
CA GLN A 37 -21.63 14.41 3.19
C GLN A 37 -20.46 15.40 3.41
N ARG A 38 -19.93 16.02 2.35
CA ARG A 38 -18.78 16.95 2.41
C ARG A 38 -19.07 18.30 3.08
N ARG A 39 -20.30 18.58 3.53
CA ARG A 39 -20.65 19.84 4.22
C ARG A 39 -20.59 19.77 5.75
N ASP A 40 -20.59 18.60 6.38
CA ASP A 40 -20.73 18.47 7.86
C ASP A 40 -19.57 17.77 8.59
N SER A 41 -18.48 17.39 7.92
CA SER A 41 -17.50 16.42 8.45
C SER A 41 -16.37 16.97 9.34
N ALA A 42 -16.25 18.28 9.56
CA ALA A 42 -15.22 18.83 10.46
C ALA A 42 -15.42 18.45 11.95
N ALA A 43 -16.59 17.94 12.35
CA ALA A 43 -16.91 17.60 13.74
C ALA A 43 -17.07 16.08 14.04
N SER A 44 -17.01 15.20 13.02
CA SER A 44 -17.38 13.78 13.17
C SER A 44 -16.20 12.82 13.44
N VAL A 45 -14.96 13.25 13.14
CA VAL A 45 -13.76 12.38 13.11
C VAL A 45 -13.39 11.77 14.48
N ARG A 46 -13.92 12.29 15.60
CA ARG A 46 -13.68 11.70 16.94
C ARG A 46 -14.64 10.57 17.34
N ARG A 47 -15.74 10.34 16.62
CA ARG A 47 -16.76 9.36 17.06
C ARG A 47 -16.73 8.02 16.32
N SER A 48 -16.26 7.97 15.07
CA SER A 48 -16.39 6.76 14.24
C SER A 48 -15.44 5.61 14.59
N SER A 49 -14.28 5.87 15.22
CA SER A 49 -13.38 4.80 15.70
C SER A 49 -13.98 3.95 16.84
N SER A 50 -15.11 4.35 17.41
CA SER A 50 -15.76 3.67 18.53
C SER A 50 -16.96 2.79 18.15
N VAL A 51 -17.42 2.83 16.89
CA VAL A 51 -18.69 2.20 16.50
C VAL A 51 -18.53 0.73 16.09
N LEU A 52 -17.33 0.27 15.69
CA LEU A 52 -17.09 -1.13 15.30
C LEU A 52 -16.76 -2.08 16.47
N LEU A 53 -16.66 -1.59 17.71
CA LEU A 53 -16.40 -2.43 18.89
C LEU A 53 -17.64 -2.75 19.75
N ARG A 54 -18.86 -2.58 19.21
CA ARG A 54 -20.08 -3.03 19.88
C ARG A 54 -20.60 -4.32 19.27
N ARG A 55 -20.01 -5.44 19.73
CA ARG A 55 -20.63 -6.76 19.99
C ARG A 55 -19.63 -7.89 19.71
N ASP A 56 -18.62 -8.01 20.56
CA ASP A 56 -18.21 -9.32 21.05
C ASP A 56 -17.33 -9.14 22.28
N SER A 57 -17.93 -9.37 23.46
CA SER A 57 -17.26 -9.30 24.77
C SER A 57 -16.15 -10.33 24.94
N ARG A 58 -15.95 -11.24 23.97
CA ARG A 58 -14.82 -12.18 23.90
C ARG A 58 -13.60 -11.63 23.14
N VAL A 59 -13.81 -10.73 22.16
CA VAL A 59 -12.73 -10.09 21.40
C VAL A 59 -12.11 -8.94 22.20
N LEU A 60 -12.92 -8.25 23.01
CA LEU A 60 -12.46 -7.16 23.87
C LEU A 60 -11.54 -7.61 25.02
N ASN A 61 -11.55 -8.89 25.41
CA ASN A 61 -10.60 -9.42 26.40
C ASN A 61 -9.21 -9.75 25.82
N PHE A 62 -9.05 -9.78 24.49
CA PHE A 62 -7.73 -9.87 23.84
C PHE A 62 -7.06 -8.51 23.67
N LEU A 63 -7.83 -7.42 23.79
CA LEU A 63 -7.39 -6.04 23.61
C LEU A 63 -6.95 -5.37 24.93
N GLU A 64 -6.77 -6.13 26.02
CA GLU A 64 -5.78 -5.75 27.02
C GLU A 64 -4.40 -5.85 26.36
N LEU A 65 -4.09 -4.79 25.60
CA LEU A 65 -2.80 -4.37 25.09
C LEU A 65 -1.85 -4.17 26.27
N SER A 66 -1.54 -5.26 26.97
CA SER A 66 -0.32 -5.35 27.72
C SER A 66 0.79 -5.07 26.72
N LEU A 67 1.55 -4.00 26.94
CA LEU A 67 2.93 -3.95 26.51
C LEU A 67 3.46 -5.35 26.73
N VAL A 68 3.86 -6.05 25.68
CA VAL A 68 4.43 -7.37 25.83
C VAL A 68 5.80 -7.16 26.45
N THR A 69 5.79 -6.99 27.76
CA THR A 69 6.82 -7.39 28.70
C THR A 69 6.81 -8.92 28.79
N SER A 70 6.51 -9.66 27.70
CA SER A 70 6.82 -11.07 27.72
C SER A 70 8.33 -11.15 27.79
N ARG A 71 8.82 -12.03 28.65
CA ARG A 71 10.24 -12.38 28.73
C ARG A 71 10.80 -12.89 27.38
N ASP A 72 9.94 -13.12 26.40
CA ASP A 72 10.26 -13.67 25.09
C ASP A 72 10.38 -12.57 24.03
N ASN A 73 11.51 -11.86 24.08
CA ASN A 73 11.88 -10.83 23.10
C ASN A 73 12.52 -11.44 21.85
N LYS A 74 12.34 -12.75 21.59
CA LYS A 74 13.04 -13.42 20.50
C LYS A 74 12.60 -12.94 19.12
N LEU A 75 11.29 -12.73 18.92
CA LEU A 75 10.80 -12.15 17.68
C LEU A 75 11.30 -10.72 17.48
N PHE A 76 11.32 -9.92 18.56
CA PHE A 76 11.91 -8.58 18.52
C PHE A 76 13.38 -8.64 18.10
N GLN A 77 14.20 -9.49 18.72
CA GLN A 77 15.62 -9.62 18.36
C GLN A 77 15.87 -10.05 16.90
N LEU A 78 14.97 -10.87 16.33
CA LEU A 78 15.08 -11.30 14.93
C LEU A 78 14.65 -10.21 13.94
N LEU A 79 13.80 -9.28 14.39
CA LEU A 79 13.28 -8.20 13.55
C LEU A 79 13.96 -6.85 13.82
N ASP A 80 14.63 -6.67 14.96
CA ASP A 80 15.34 -5.44 15.37
C ASP A 80 16.66 -5.32 14.61
N ILE A 81 16.53 -4.93 13.35
CA ILE A 81 17.66 -4.69 12.45
C ILE A 81 18.16 -3.27 12.68
N ASP A 82 19.49 -3.09 12.68
CA ASP A 82 20.09 -1.76 12.53
C ASP A 82 20.16 -1.39 11.04
N PRO A 83 19.28 -0.48 10.55
CA PRO A 83 19.24 -0.12 9.14
C PRO A 83 20.47 0.67 8.66
N TYR A 84 21.36 1.09 9.57
CA TYR A 84 22.57 1.87 9.26
C TYR A 84 23.88 1.09 9.46
N SER A 85 23.81 -0.22 9.66
CA SER A 85 25.00 -1.07 9.77
C SER A 85 25.70 -1.22 8.41
N ASP A 86 26.97 -0.83 8.32
CA ASP A 86 27.83 -0.84 7.11
C ASP A 86 28.09 -2.23 6.49
N LYS A 87 27.51 -3.32 7.02
CA LYS A 87 27.70 -4.67 6.49
C LYS A 87 26.56 -5.06 5.54
N LYS A 88 26.82 -4.94 4.24
CA LYS A 88 26.18 -5.69 3.14
C LYS A 88 24.65 -5.90 3.28
N ALA A 89 23.90 -5.00 2.66
CA ALA A 89 22.45 -4.85 2.63
C ALA A 89 21.59 -6.04 2.09
N CYS A 90 22.06 -7.29 2.08
CA CYS A 90 21.38 -8.39 1.37
C CYS A 90 20.79 -9.52 2.24
N GLU A 91 20.91 -9.49 3.56
CA GLU A 91 20.16 -10.40 4.44
C GLU A 91 19.53 -9.56 5.55
N LYS A 92 18.42 -8.86 5.21
CA LYS A 92 17.75 -7.96 6.16
C LYS A 92 17.23 -8.74 7.36
N PHE A 93 16.55 -9.86 7.10
CA PHE A 93 15.94 -10.70 8.13
C PHE A 93 16.37 -12.16 7.95
N ASP A 94 16.40 -12.91 9.05
CA ASP A 94 16.49 -14.37 9.01
C ASP A 94 15.08 -14.96 8.83
N ASP A 95 14.68 -15.10 7.56
CA ASP A 95 13.37 -15.63 7.16
C ASP A 95 13.07 -16.98 7.81
N GLU A 96 14.03 -17.90 7.83
CA GLU A 96 13.85 -19.24 8.37
C GLU A 96 13.58 -19.19 9.88
N ALA A 97 14.39 -18.44 10.63
CA ALA A 97 14.22 -18.30 12.07
C ALA A 97 12.91 -17.58 12.44
N VAL A 98 12.56 -16.51 11.72
CA VAL A 98 11.32 -15.75 11.95
C VAL A 98 10.10 -16.63 11.68
N VAL A 99 10.04 -17.28 10.51
CA VAL A 99 8.92 -18.14 10.14
C VAL A 99 8.81 -19.35 11.07
N ALA A 100 9.92 -20.01 11.42
CA ALA A 100 9.92 -21.12 12.37
C ALA A 100 9.43 -20.70 13.76
N LEU A 101 9.81 -19.50 14.22
CA LEU A 101 9.34 -18.96 15.50
C LEU A 101 7.85 -18.66 15.47
N LEU A 102 7.34 -18.01 14.41
CA LEU A 102 5.93 -17.68 14.25
C LEU A 102 5.05 -18.93 14.13
N LYS A 103 5.52 -19.97 13.43
CA LYS A 103 4.84 -21.28 13.38
C LYS A 103 4.68 -21.91 14.77
N ARG A 104 5.66 -21.75 15.66
CA ARG A 104 5.61 -22.28 17.03
C ARG A 104 4.85 -21.36 17.99
N LYS A 105 4.91 -20.05 17.80
CA LYS A 105 4.39 -19.01 18.70
C LYS A 105 3.74 -17.85 17.91
N PRO A 106 2.57 -18.07 17.27
CA PRO A 106 1.93 -17.05 16.44
C PRO A 106 1.46 -15.82 17.24
N ARG A 107 1.18 -16.00 18.55
CA ARG A 107 0.78 -14.91 19.45
C ARG A 107 1.81 -13.76 19.54
N LEU A 108 3.08 -14.01 19.20
CA LEU A 108 4.10 -12.97 19.17
C LEU A 108 3.81 -11.90 18.09
N ALA A 109 3.13 -12.25 16.99
CA ALA A 109 2.77 -11.29 15.94
C ALA A 109 1.73 -10.25 16.41
N ALA A 110 0.91 -10.58 17.41
CA ALA A 110 -0.12 -9.69 17.96
C ALA A 110 0.42 -8.65 18.94
N ALA A 111 1.69 -8.76 19.35
CA ALA A 111 2.31 -7.84 20.27
C ALA A 111 2.77 -6.56 19.56
N LYS A 112 2.66 -5.39 20.22
CA LYS A 112 3.34 -4.16 19.78
C LYS A 112 4.74 -4.13 20.39
N TYR A 113 5.75 -3.88 19.57
CA TYR A 113 7.15 -3.79 19.96
C TYR A 113 7.68 -2.37 19.75
N GLN A 114 8.65 -1.99 20.57
CA GLN A 114 9.28 -0.66 20.50
C GLN A 114 10.51 -0.71 19.59
N PHE A 115 10.32 -0.45 18.30
CA PHE A 115 11.40 -0.40 17.32
C PHE A 115 12.00 1.00 17.18
N ARG A 116 13.27 1.07 16.76
CA ARG A 116 13.98 2.33 16.50
C ARG A 116 13.83 2.73 15.03
N TYR A 117 13.46 3.98 14.81
CA TYR A 117 13.38 4.64 13.51
C TYR A 117 14.22 5.92 13.56
N GLY A 118 15.51 5.80 13.23
CA GLY A 118 16.49 6.87 13.42
C GLY A 118 16.61 7.27 14.89
N SER A 119 16.33 8.54 15.20
CA SER A 119 16.35 9.06 16.59
C SER A 119 15.05 8.83 17.37
N LYS A 120 13.99 8.36 16.72
CA LYS A 120 12.67 8.15 17.35
C LYS A 120 12.44 6.67 17.61
N THR A 121 11.73 6.35 18.68
CA THR A 121 11.20 5.00 18.91
C THR A 121 9.69 5.00 18.70
N ARG A 122 9.15 3.92 18.11
CA ARG A 122 7.70 3.77 17.87
C ARG A 122 7.25 2.40 18.33
N CYS A 123 6.10 2.33 18.99
CA CYS A 123 5.44 1.09 19.35
C CYS A 123 4.54 0.65 18.20
N VAL A 124 4.98 -0.36 17.44
CA VAL A 124 4.29 -0.83 16.22
C VAL A 124 4.20 -2.35 16.20
N PHE A 125 3.32 -2.89 15.35
CA PHE A 125 3.27 -4.33 15.11
C PHE A 125 4.52 -4.79 14.33
N PRO A 126 4.95 -6.05 14.52
CA PRO A 126 5.99 -6.69 13.72
C PRO A 126 5.74 -6.57 12.22
N LEU A 127 4.48 -6.74 11.80
CA LEU A 127 4.08 -6.63 10.39
C LEU A 127 4.40 -5.24 9.83
N GLN A 128 4.06 -4.17 10.56
CA GLN A 128 4.38 -2.81 10.16
C GLN A 128 5.88 -2.58 10.03
N HIS A 129 6.65 -3.12 10.98
CA HIS A 129 8.11 -3.01 10.97
C HIS A 129 8.72 -3.76 9.79
N ALA A 130 8.27 -5.00 9.54
CA ALA A 130 8.69 -5.81 8.41
C ALA A 130 8.44 -5.10 7.07
N LEU A 131 7.26 -4.49 6.88
CA LEU A 131 6.96 -3.68 5.69
C LEU A 131 7.87 -2.46 5.55
N HIS A 132 8.12 -1.74 6.65
CA HIS A 132 8.97 -0.54 6.62
C HIS A 132 10.43 -0.81 6.24
N HIS A 133 10.92 -2.01 6.55
CA HIS A 133 12.28 -2.41 6.21
C HIS A 133 12.35 -3.25 4.93
N GLY A 134 11.21 -3.52 4.27
CA GLY A 134 11.17 -4.30 3.03
C GLY A 134 11.56 -5.76 3.29
N ALA A 135 10.86 -6.41 4.22
CA ALA A 135 10.98 -7.84 4.48
C ALA A 135 10.53 -8.67 3.27
N SER A 136 10.93 -9.94 3.25
CA SER A 136 10.50 -10.89 2.23
C SER A 136 9.00 -11.20 2.34
N ILE A 137 8.45 -11.75 1.25
CA ILE A 137 7.08 -12.23 1.22
C ILE A 137 6.81 -13.28 2.30
N HIS A 138 7.76 -14.19 2.56
CA HIS A 138 7.61 -15.25 3.56
C HIS A 138 7.39 -14.71 4.98
N ILE A 139 8.13 -13.65 5.37
CA ILE A 139 7.95 -13.01 6.68
C ILE A 139 6.62 -12.28 6.72
N VAL A 140 6.28 -11.54 5.67
CA VAL A 140 5.03 -10.77 5.59
C VAL A 140 3.82 -11.69 5.67
N GLU A 141 3.81 -12.79 4.91
CA GLU A 141 2.78 -13.81 4.94
C GLU A 141 2.70 -14.46 6.32
N ALA A 142 3.81 -14.92 6.90
CA ALA A 142 3.78 -15.55 8.22
C ALA A 142 3.27 -14.62 9.33
N LEU A 143 3.62 -13.32 9.27
CA LEU A 143 3.12 -12.32 10.22
C LEU A 143 1.63 -12.04 9.99
N TYR A 144 1.19 -11.94 8.73
CA TYR A 144 -0.20 -11.73 8.38
C TYR A 144 -1.07 -12.93 8.77
N GLU A 145 -0.65 -14.16 8.48
CA GLU A 145 -1.35 -15.39 8.89
C GLU A 145 -1.46 -15.52 10.41
N ALA A 146 -0.41 -15.13 11.14
CA ALA A 146 -0.41 -15.17 12.59
C ALA A 146 -1.33 -14.12 13.23
N PHE A 147 -1.44 -12.92 12.63
CA PHE A 147 -2.28 -11.85 13.15
C PHE A 147 -2.72 -10.85 12.05
N PRO A 148 -3.77 -11.15 11.28
CA PRO A 148 -4.17 -10.35 10.11
C PRO A 148 -4.76 -8.98 10.50
N ILE A 149 -5.31 -8.87 11.72
CA ILE A 149 -5.88 -7.64 12.27
C ILE A 149 -4.82 -6.53 12.35
N ALA A 150 -3.53 -6.86 12.48
CA ALA A 150 -2.47 -5.85 12.46
C ALA A 150 -2.56 -4.95 11.23
N LEU A 151 -2.83 -5.51 10.04
CA LEU A 151 -2.86 -4.72 8.81
C LEU A 151 -3.98 -3.67 8.81
N ALA A 152 -5.13 -4.00 9.41
CA ALA A 152 -6.26 -3.09 9.56
C ALA A 152 -6.02 -1.99 10.62
N GLU A 153 -5.13 -2.22 11.58
CA GLU A 153 -4.75 -1.21 12.58
C GLU A 153 -3.61 -0.29 12.12
N ILE A 154 -2.82 -0.70 11.12
CA ILE A 154 -1.75 0.14 10.59
C ILE A 154 -2.40 1.32 9.85
N ASN A 155 -1.83 2.51 10.03
CA ASN A 155 -2.25 3.66 9.23
C ASN A 155 -2.01 3.35 7.75
N VAL A 156 -3.10 3.34 6.98
CA VAL A 156 -3.11 3.10 5.54
C VAL A 156 -2.10 3.99 4.82
N THR A 157 -1.92 5.25 5.25
CA THR A 157 -0.91 6.16 4.67
C THR A 157 0.51 5.60 4.77
N THR A 158 0.83 5.02 5.92
CA THR A 158 2.12 4.38 6.16
C THR A 158 2.26 3.10 5.36
N VAL A 159 1.17 2.33 5.17
CA VAL A 159 1.21 1.11 4.37
C VAL A 159 1.63 1.44 2.94
N PHE A 160 0.88 2.27 2.20
CA PHE A 160 1.23 2.51 0.81
C PHE A 160 2.56 3.26 0.63
N HIS A 161 2.95 4.14 1.57
CA HIS A 161 4.28 4.73 1.55
C HIS A 161 5.38 3.65 1.61
N CYS A 162 5.25 2.65 2.50
CA CYS A 162 6.20 1.53 2.55
C CYS A 162 6.17 0.71 1.26
N LEU A 163 4.98 0.44 0.70
CA LEU A 163 4.84 -0.38 -0.52
C LEU A 163 5.51 0.27 -1.75
N CYS A 164 5.52 1.60 -1.82
CA CYS A 164 6.14 2.32 -2.94
C CYS A 164 7.66 2.43 -2.82
N THR A 165 8.21 2.40 -1.60
CA THR A 165 9.61 2.78 -1.35
C THR A 165 10.59 1.61 -1.25
N LYS A 166 10.17 0.48 -0.65
CA LYS A 166 11.12 -0.55 -0.17
C LYS A 166 10.68 -1.99 -0.39
N THR A 167 9.49 -2.24 -0.90
CA THR A 167 8.96 -3.61 -1.03
C THR A 167 9.10 -4.16 -2.44
N SER A 168 9.22 -5.48 -2.55
CA SER A 168 9.14 -6.18 -3.84
C SER A 168 7.71 -6.14 -4.41
N ALA A 169 7.57 -6.39 -5.71
CA ALA A 169 6.27 -6.51 -6.38
C ALA A 169 5.35 -7.50 -5.66
N GLU A 170 5.89 -8.65 -5.27
CA GLU A 170 5.15 -9.73 -4.59
C GLU A 170 4.53 -9.25 -3.27
N VAL A 171 5.33 -8.62 -2.40
CA VAL A 171 4.85 -8.06 -1.13
C VAL A 171 3.83 -6.95 -1.37
N GLY A 172 4.12 -6.06 -2.33
CA GLY A 172 3.25 -4.98 -2.74
C GLY A 172 1.84 -5.46 -3.10
N VAL A 173 1.77 -6.39 -4.05
CA VAL A 173 0.51 -6.97 -4.55
C VAL A 173 -0.21 -7.76 -3.45
N PHE A 174 0.51 -8.57 -2.66
CA PHE A 174 -0.07 -9.33 -1.57
C PHE A 174 -0.75 -8.42 -0.53
N VAL A 175 -0.05 -7.39 -0.08
CA VAL A 175 -0.56 -6.46 0.93
C VAL A 175 -1.76 -5.70 0.39
N ILE A 176 -1.70 -5.18 -0.83
CA ILE A 176 -2.83 -4.47 -1.45
C ILE A 176 -4.07 -5.36 -1.52
N ASN A 177 -3.93 -6.60 -2.00
CA ASN A 177 -5.07 -7.53 -2.10
C ASN A 177 -5.59 -7.98 -0.72
N SER A 178 -4.80 -7.83 0.34
CA SER A 178 -5.16 -8.21 1.71
C SER A 178 -5.72 -7.05 2.54
N LEU A 179 -5.67 -5.82 2.02
CA LEU A 179 -6.26 -4.66 2.68
C LEU A 179 -7.79 -4.74 2.65
N PRO A 180 -8.48 -4.35 3.73
CA PRO A 180 -9.93 -4.29 3.73
C PRO A 180 -10.43 -3.17 2.80
N ASP A 181 -11.59 -3.33 2.17
CA ASP A 181 -12.15 -2.37 1.20
C ASP A 181 -12.15 -0.92 1.71
N PHE A 182 -12.48 -0.71 2.99
CA PHE A 182 -12.52 0.63 3.59
C PHE A 182 -11.14 1.31 3.66
N ALA A 183 -10.04 0.55 3.59
CA ALA A 183 -8.70 1.11 3.58
C ALA A 183 -8.48 1.96 2.31
N PHE A 184 -9.07 1.56 1.19
CA PHE A 184 -8.97 2.31 -0.07
C PHE A 184 -9.76 3.63 -0.03
N ASP A 185 -10.83 3.69 0.77
CA ASP A 185 -11.59 4.92 1.01
C ASP A 185 -10.88 5.85 2.02
N ALA A 186 -10.00 5.29 2.85
CA ALA A 186 -9.36 5.99 3.96
C ALA A 186 -8.04 6.68 3.59
N TRP A 187 -7.60 6.60 2.32
CA TRP A 187 -6.39 7.31 1.92
C TRP A 187 -6.59 8.82 2.04
N VAL A 188 -5.73 9.42 2.84
CA VAL A 188 -5.58 10.87 2.94
C VAL A 188 -4.22 11.19 2.34
N LYS A 189 -4.19 12.16 1.43
CA LYS A 189 -2.94 12.72 0.90
C LYS A 189 -2.00 13.09 2.04
N ASP A 190 -0.70 13.07 1.78
CA ASP A 190 0.28 13.44 2.79
C ASP A 190 0.30 14.96 3.05
N SER A 191 1.31 15.46 3.79
CA SER A 191 1.41 16.90 4.07
C SER A 191 1.61 17.78 2.83
N ASP A 192 2.14 17.21 1.75
CA ASP A 192 2.39 17.88 0.48
C ASP A 192 1.28 17.58 -0.55
N ASP A 193 0.18 17.00 -0.09
CA ASP A 193 -0.94 16.56 -0.92
C ASP A 193 -0.57 15.46 -1.95
N ASP A 194 0.53 14.73 -1.72
CA ASP A 194 0.95 13.62 -2.57
C ASP A 194 0.04 12.39 -2.38
N THR A 195 -0.32 11.77 -3.51
CA THR A 195 -1.08 10.52 -3.58
C THR A 195 -0.15 9.29 -3.57
N PRO A 196 -0.64 8.06 -3.37
CA PRO A 196 0.20 6.87 -3.48
C PRO A 196 0.88 6.78 -4.85
N LEU A 197 0.22 7.29 -5.89
CA LEU A 197 0.75 7.30 -7.25
C LEU A 197 1.95 8.25 -7.39
N HIS A 198 1.94 9.41 -6.72
CA HIS A 198 3.12 10.28 -6.63
C HIS A 198 4.30 9.54 -6.01
N PHE A 199 4.09 8.91 -4.85
CA PHE A 199 5.13 8.13 -4.17
C PHE A 199 5.65 6.97 -5.02
N ALA A 200 4.76 6.27 -5.73
CA ALA A 200 5.11 5.15 -6.59
C ALA A 200 6.05 5.58 -7.72
N PHE A 201 5.79 6.73 -8.35
CA PHE A 201 6.69 7.27 -9.37
C PHE A 201 7.99 7.80 -8.78
N HIS A 202 7.94 8.53 -7.67
CA HIS A 202 9.13 9.09 -7.03
C HIS A 202 10.15 8.02 -6.64
N HIS A 203 9.67 6.88 -6.15
CA HIS A 203 10.51 5.79 -5.64
C HIS A 203 10.68 4.64 -6.62
N ASN A 204 10.23 4.80 -7.87
CA ASN A 204 10.29 3.78 -8.89
C ASN A 204 9.69 2.43 -8.43
N ALA A 205 8.50 2.48 -7.85
CA ALA A 205 7.80 1.30 -7.34
C ALA A 205 7.58 0.27 -8.46
N PRO A 206 7.48 -1.03 -8.12
CA PRO A 206 7.24 -2.07 -9.10
C PRO A 206 5.96 -1.81 -9.91
N VAL A 207 6.00 -2.12 -11.21
CA VAL A 207 4.89 -1.87 -12.14
C VAL A 207 3.59 -2.54 -11.69
N GLU A 208 3.68 -3.70 -11.03
CA GLU A 208 2.52 -4.44 -10.51
C GLU A 208 1.84 -3.68 -9.36
N VAL A 209 2.63 -3.01 -8.53
CA VAL A 209 2.11 -2.13 -7.48
C VAL A 209 1.44 -0.92 -8.11
N LEU A 210 2.09 -0.29 -9.09
CA LEU A 210 1.52 0.85 -9.82
C LEU A 210 0.19 0.50 -10.49
N SER A 211 0.14 -0.64 -11.19
CA SER A 211 -1.05 -1.17 -11.85
C SER A 211 -2.20 -1.39 -10.86
N LYS A 212 -1.89 -1.93 -9.68
CA LYS A 212 -2.89 -2.08 -8.61
C LYS A 212 -3.38 -0.74 -8.07
N LEU A 213 -2.48 0.23 -7.85
CA LEU A 213 -2.89 1.58 -7.43
C LEU A 213 -3.83 2.23 -8.45
N LEU A 214 -3.54 2.09 -9.74
CA LEU A 214 -4.39 2.61 -10.83
C LEU A 214 -5.75 1.90 -10.93
N GLU A 215 -5.83 0.61 -10.58
CA GLU A 215 -7.11 -0.12 -10.50
C GLU A 215 -8.03 0.47 -9.43
N PHE A 216 -7.47 0.86 -8.26
CA PHE A 216 -8.25 1.39 -7.15
C PHE A 216 -8.49 2.91 -7.25
N TRP A 217 -7.52 3.67 -7.77
CA TRP A 217 -7.56 5.12 -7.84
C TRP A 217 -7.14 5.64 -9.23
N PRO A 218 -7.95 5.40 -10.28
CA PRO A 218 -7.62 5.84 -11.63
C PRO A 218 -7.55 7.37 -11.75
N GLU A 219 -8.33 8.10 -10.95
CA GLU A 219 -8.37 9.57 -10.95
C GLU A 219 -7.08 10.20 -10.39
N ASP A 220 -6.27 9.45 -9.64
CA ASP A 220 -5.03 9.96 -9.05
C ASP A 220 -3.99 10.33 -10.11
N VAL A 221 -4.14 9.85 -11.36
CA VAL A 221 -3.30 10.21 -12.51
C VAL A 221 -3.26 11.72 -12.75
N TRP A 222 -4.35 12.42 -12.46
CA TRP A 222 -4.46 13.88 -12.60
C TRP A 222 -4.39 14.61 -11.25
N ALA A 223 -4.22 13.88 -10.14
CA ALA A 223 -4.12 14.51 -8.84
C ALA A 223 -2.92 15.45 -8.81
N GLN A 224 -3.15 16.66 -8.33
CA GLN A 224 -2.11 17.64 -8.11
C GLN A 224 -1.78 17.72 -6.63
N ASN A 225 -0.48 17.71 -6.34
CA ASN A 225 0.03 17.97 -5.00
C ASN A 225 0.06 19.49 -4.70
N THR A 226 0.60 19.92 -3.55
CA THR A 226 0.63 21.36 -3.18
C THR A 226 1.40 22.24 -4.15
N HIS A 227 2.24 21.65 -5.01
CA HIS A 227 2.99 22.35 -6.06
C HIS A 227 2.29 22.29 -7.43
N GLY A 228 1.09 21.72 -7.52
CA GLY A 228 0.42 21.49 -8.81
C GLY A 228 1.02 20.33 -9.61
N VAL A 229 2.05 19.67 -9.08
CA VAL A 229 2.75 18.57 -9.75
C VAL A 229 1.83 17.36 -9.77
N THR A 230 1.73 16.71 -10.93
CA THR A 230 1.01 15.43 -11.08
C THR A 230 1.98 14.25 -10.93
N PRO A 231 1.49 13.01 -10.75
CA PRO A 231 2.37 11.84 -10.65
C PRO A 231 3.29 11.69 -11.87
N LEU A 232 2.81 12.05 -13.07
CA LEU A 232 3.61 12.00 -14.29
C LEU A 232 4.71 13.08 -14.33
N HIS A 233 4.46 14.28 -13.81
CA HIS A 233 5.53 15.29 -13.64
C HIS A 233 6.61 14.75 -12.70
N MET A 234 6.21 14.13 -11.59
CA MET A 234 7.13 13.55 -10.62
C MET A 234 7.95 12.40 -11.22
N ALA A 235 7.32 11.54 -12.04
CA ALA A 235 8.00 10.47 -12.76
C ALA A 235 9.17 11.04 -13.60
N LEU A 236 8.89 12.05 -14.43
CA LEU A 236 9.86 12.60 -15.37
C LEU A 236 10.88 13.54 -14.72
N ALA A 237 10.62 14.01 -13.50
CA ALA A 237 11.58 14.76 -12.69
C ALA A 237 12.66 13.86 -12.03
N THR A 238 12.47 12.54 -12.01
CA THR A 238 13.43 11.59 -11.43
C THR A 238 14.42 11.07 -12.48
N TRP A 239 15.67 10.88 -12.07
CA TRP A 239 16.75 10.41 -12.96
C TRP A 239 16.64 8.93 -13.34
N ASP A 240 15.94 8.12 -12.55
CA ASP A 240 15.86 6.66 -12.69
C ASP A 240 14.42 6.18 -12.90
N VAL A 241 13.66 6.92 -13.70
CA VAL A 241 12.26 6.60 -13.95
C VAL A 241 12.13 5.28 -14.73
N SER A 242 11.27 4.38 -14.24
CA SER A 242 10.88 3.20 -15.02
C SER A 242 10.06 3.63 -16.24
N LEU A 243 10.63 3.39 -17.43
CA LEU A 243 9.92 3.57 -18.68
C LEU A 243 8.67 2.69 -18.77
N GLU A 244 8.67 1.53 -18.10
CA GLU A 244 7.51 0.65 -18.02
C GLU A 244 6.36 1.32 -17.26
N ASN A 245 6.65 1.97 -16.12
CA ASN A 245 5.67 2.71 -15.34
C ASN A 245 5.09 3.90 -16.12
N VAL A 246 5.94 4.65 -16.81
CA VAL A 246 5.51 5.79 -17.65
C VAL A 246 4.68 5.31 -18.84
N SER A 247 5.11 4.23 -19.50
CA SER A 247 4.38 3.65 -20.64
C SER A 247 3.01 3.14 -20.21
N LEU A 248 2.92 2.41 -19.08
CA LEU A 248 1.65 1.94 -18.53
C LEU A 248 0.66 3.09 -18.32
N LEU A 249 1.12 4.20 -17.73
CA LEU A 249 0.27 5.36 -17.48
C LEU A 249 -0.15 6.04 -18.79
N LEU A 250 0.76 6.27 -19.73
CA LEU A 250 0.44 6.96 -20.99
C LEU A 250 -0.38 6.12 -21.96
N GLU A 251 -0.25 4.80 -21.94
CA GLU A 251 -1.08 3.90 -22.74
C GLU A 251 -2.54 3.92 -22.27
N GLN A 252 -2.76 4.01 -20.95
CA GLN A 252 -4.11 4.06 -20.37
C GLN A 252 -4.69 5.48 -20.32
N TYR A 253 -3.84 6.48 -20.07
CA TYR A 253 -4.20 7.87 -19.80
C TYR A 253 -3.31 8.84 -20.58
N PRO A 254 -3.42 8.87 -21.93
CA PRO A 254 -2.57 9.71 -22.77
C PRO A 254 -2.72 11.21 -22.50
N ASP A 255 -3.89 11.65 -22.00
CA ASP A 255 -4.16 13.04 -21.69
C ASP A 255 -3.38 13.55 -20.46
N ALA A 256 -2.88 12.66 -19.60
CA ALA A 256 -2.07 13.04 -18.44
C ALA A 256 -0.79 13.81 -18.83
N ALA A 257 -0.28 13.59 -20.05
CA ALA A 257 0.88 14.31 -20.59
C ALA A 257 0.61 15.79 -20.91
N LYS A 258 -0.67 16.20 -20.90
CA LYS A 258 -1.08 17.58 -21.21
C LYS A 258 -1.34 18.42 -19.97
N GLU A 259 -1.40 17.79 -18.80
CA GLU A 259 -1.61 18.47 -17.54
C GLU A 259 -0.49 19.46 -17.28
N LYS A 260 -0.80 20.54 -16.56
CA LYS A 260 0.17 21.56 -16.21
C LYS A 260 0.35 21.66 -14.71
N ASP A 261 1.58 21.82 -14.28
CA ASP A 261 1.89 22.16 -12.90
C ASP A 261 1.56 23.62 -12.57
N SER A 262 1.85 24.05 -11.34
CA SER A 262 1.63 25.44 -10.92
C SER A 262 2.51 26.46 -11.66
N CYS A 263 3.59 26.01 -12.29
CA CYS A 263 4.47 26.82 -13.12
C CYS A 263 4.04 26.83 -14.60
N ALA A 264 2.90 26.22 -14.91
CA ALA A 264 2.36 26.04 -16.26
C ALA A 264 3.21 25.14 -17.18
N TYR A 265 4.11 24.34 -16.61
CA TYR A 265 4.88 23.33 -17.33
C TYR A 265 4.07 22.06 -17.48
N THR A 266 4.16 21.43 -18.64
CA THR A 266 3.68 20.05 -18.80
C THR A 266 4.76 19.07 -18.36
N PRO A 267 4.45 17.78 -18.15
CA PRO A 267 5.45 16.79 -17.73
C PRO A 267 6.68 16.68 -18.66
N LEU A 268 6.56 17.12 -19.92
CA LEU A 268 7.64 17.07 -20.91
C LEU A 268 8.61 18.26 -20.86
N HIS A 269 8.23 19.36 -20.21
CA HIS A 269 9.09 20.55 -20.09
C HIS A 269 10.20 20.34 -19.06
#